data_AF-A0A957JJR8-F1
#
_entry.id   AF-A0A957JJR8-F1
#
_cell.length_a   1.000
_cell.length_b   1.000
_cell.length_c   1.000
_cell.angle_alpha   90.00
_cell.angle_beta   90.00
_cell.angle_gamma   90.00
#
_symmetry.space_group_name_H-M   'P 1'
#
loop_
_entity.id
_entity.type
_entity.pdbx_description
1 polymer ?
#
loop_
_entity_poly.entity_id
_entity_poly.type
_entity_poly.pdbx_seq_one_letter_code
_entity_poly.pdbx_strand_id
1 'polypeptide(L)' 'MRPLIGTDLKRFLRDYKRQHRPTHDLVALLQSVEYPANVGSIFRVADGAGVTELVLTGITPTPPN' A
#
# COMPACT_ATOMS: atom_id res chain seq x y z
N MET A 1 -4.56 15.37 -34.37
CA MET A 1 -4.89 14.87 -33.02
C MET A 1 -4.43 15.90 -31.99
N ARG A 2 -5.26 16.24 -30.99
CA ARG A 2 -4.85 17.12 -29.89
C ARG A 2 -4.19 16.25 -28.80
N PRO A 3 -2.99 16.58 -28.31
CA PRO A 3 -2.34 15.79 -27.28
C PRO A 3 -3.07 15.91 -25.93
N LEU A 4 -3.17 14.81 -25.19
CA LEU A 4 -3.65 14.77 -23.80
C LEU A 4 -2.55 15.32 -22.89
N ILE A 5 -2.78 16.51 -22.33
CA ILE A 5 -1.82 17.20 -21.44
C ILE A 5 -2.53 17.74 -20.21
N GLY A 6 -1.76 18.10 -19.17
CA GLY A 6 -2.27 18.78 -17.99
C GLY A 6 -3.43 18.04 -17.30
N THR A 7 -4.53 18.75 -17.07
CA THR A 7 -5.72 18.22 -16.38
C THR A 7 -6.35 17.04 -17.11
N ASP A 8 -6.38 17.06 -18.44
CA ASP A 8 -7.02 16.00 -19.22
C ASP A 8 -6.24 14.69 -19.12
N LEU A 9 -4.90 14.77 -19.15
CA LEU A 9 -4.04 13.61 -18.90
C LEU A 9 -4.22 13.06 -17.47
N LYS A 10 -4.29 13.94 -16.47
CA LYS A 10 -4.51 13.53 -15.07
C LYS A 10 -5.85 12.84 -14.88
N ARG A 11 -6.91 13.32 -15.54
CA ARG A 11 -8.25 12.73 -15.51
C ARG A 11 -8.24 11.35 -16.16
N PHE A 12 -7.69 11.26 -17.38
CA PHE A 12 -7.54 9.99 -18.10
C PHE A 12 -6.81 8.94 -17.27
N LEU A 13 -5.65 9.28 -16.69
CA LEU A 13 -4.88 8.32 -15.88
C LEU A 13 -5.63 7.89 -14.61
N ARG A 14 -6.42 8.78 -14.00
CA ARG A 14 -7.24 8.46 -12.83
C ARG A 14 -8.36 7.48 -13.19
N ASP A 15 -9.06 7.72 -14.29
CA ASP A 15 -10.16 6.86 -14.75
C ASP A 15 -9.62 5.51 -15.23
N TYR A 16 -8.49 5.51 -15.95
CA TYR A 16 -7.80 4.29 -16.34
C TYR A 16 -7.43 3.42 -15.13
N LYS A 17 -6.81 4.01 -14.08
CA LYS A 17 -6.48 3.29 -12.84
C LYS A 17 -7.70 2.75 -12.10
N ARG A 18 -8.84 3.45 -12.16
CA ARG A 18 -10.10 2.99 -11.54
C ARG A 18 -10.69 1.79 -12.27
N GLN A 19 -10.64 1.81 -13.61
CA GLN A 19 -11.14 0.72 -14.46
C GLN A 19 -10.20 -0.50 -14.45
N HIS A 20 -8.90 -0.27 -14.30
CA HIS A 20 -7.85 -1.29 -14.36
C HIS A 20 -7.11 -1.32 -13.02
N ARG A 21 -7.85 -1.60 -11.94
CA ARG A 21 -7.21 -1.82 -10.63
C ARG A 21 -6.27 -3.02 -10.74
N PRO A 22 -5.05 -2.95 -10.15
CA PRO A 22 -4.20 -4.12 -10.02
C PRO A 22 -4.98 -5.24 -9.34
N THR A 23 -4.91 -6.44 -9.91
CA THR A 23 -5.61 -7.63 -9.40
C THR A 23 -4.71 -8.54 -8.58
N HIS A 24 -3.47 -8.12 -8.32
CA HIS A 24 -2.54 -8.88 -7.51
C HIS A 24 -2.78 -8.60 -6.02
N ASP A 25 -2.62 -9.62 -5.19
CA ASP A 25 -2.52 -9.44 -3.75
C ASP A 25 -1.14 -8.87 -3.41
N LEU A 26 -1.12 -7.87 -2.53
CA LEU A 26 0.11 -7.28 -2.02
C LEU A 26 0.27 -7.71 -0.56
N VAL A 27 1.29 -8.50 -0.28
CA VAL A 27 1.63 -8.96 1.08
C VAL A 27 2.97 -8.37 1.49
N ALA A 28 3.13 -7.99 2.76
CA ALA A 28 4.37 -7.43 3.28
C ALA A 28 4.91 -8.20 4.49
N LEU A 29 6.24 -8.37 4.54
CA LEU A 29 6.97 -9.08 5.59
C LEU A 29 7.74 -8.09 6.47
N LEU A 30 7.47 -8.10 7.77
CA LEU A 30 8.16 -7.28 8.77
C LEU A 30 9.12 -8.18 9.57
N GLN A 31 10.35 -8.30 9.06
CA GLN A 31 11.41 -9.04 9.72
C GLN A 31 12.17 -8.15 10.70
N SER A 32 12.08 -8.49 11.99
CA SER A 32 12.87 -7.87 13.06
C SER A 32 12.74 -6.34 13.14
N VAL A 33 11.53 -5.81 12.94
CA VAL A 33 11.24 -4.39 13.18
C VAL A 33 11.16 -4.17 14.69
N GLU A 34 12.22 -3.63 15.28
CA GLU A 34 12.37 -3.55 16.74
C GLU A 34 11.37 -2.59 17.40
N TYR A 35 11.16 -1.40 16.83
CA TYR A 35 10.39 -0.35 17.47
C TYR A 35 8.87 -0.52 17.25
N PRO A 36 8.05 -0.67 18.32
CA PRO A 36 6.59 -0.82 18.19
C PRO A 36 5.91 0.33 17.46
N ALA A 37 6.41 1.56 17.61
CA ALA A 37 5.89 2.72 16.90
C ALA A 37 6.01 2.59 15.37
N ASN A 38 7.08 1.94 14.89
CA ASN A 38 7.26 1.67 13.46
C ASN A 38 6.28 0.61 12.99
N VAL A 39 6.07 -0.47 13.76
CA VAL A 39 5.06 -1.49 13.45
C VAL A 39 3.68 -0.82 13.30
N GLY A 40 3.25 -0.03 14.28
CA GLY A 40 1.98 0.69 14.21
C GLY A 40 1.88 1.62 13.00
N SER A 41 2.96 2.33 12.66
CA SER A 41 3.02 3.19 11.47
C SER A 41 2.90 2.39 10.17
N ILE A 42 3.52 1.20 10.10
CA ILE A 42 3.46 0.31 8.95
C ILE A 42 2.04 -0.23 8.76
N PHE A 43 1.32 -0.60 9.83
CA PHE A 43 -0.09 -0.98 9.73
C PHE A 43 -0.94 0.11 9.06
N ARG A 44 -0.72 1.39 9.39
CA ARG A 44 -1.47 2.51 8.78
C ARG A 44 -1.13 2.69 7.30
N VAL A 45 0.14 2.53 6.93
CA VAL A 45 0.57 2.63 5.53
C VAL A 45 0.06 1.44 4.72
N ALA A 46 0.10 0.23 5.30
CA ALA A 46 -0.37 -1.01 4.67
C ALA A 46 -1.86 -0.92 4.30
N ASP A 47 -2.70 -0.42 5.21
CA ASP A 47 -4.12 -0.17 4.94
C ASP A 47 -4.32 0.81 3.77
N GLY A 48 -3.62 1.94 3.78
CA GLY A 48 -3.69 2.93 2.70
C GLY A 48 -3.12 2.44 1.36
N ALA A 49 -2.21 1.47 1.40
CA ALA A 49 -1.59 0.86 0.22
C ALA A 49 -2.38 -0.33 -0.34
N GLY A 50 -3.41 -0.82 0.37
CA GLY A 50 -4.16 -2.00 -0.02
C GLY A 50 -3.36 -3.30 0.14
N VAL A 51 -2.48 -3.37 1.13
CA VAL A 51 -1.81 -4.60 1.53
C VAL A 51 -2.86 -5.55 2.12
N THR A 52 -2.90 -6.79 1.62
CA THR A 52 -3.88 -7.80 2.04
C THR A 52 -3.44 -8.55 3.29
N GLU A 53 -2.13 -8.64 3.54
CA GLU A 53 -1.57 -9.33 4.70
C GLU A 53 -0.23 -8.71 5.14
N LEU A 54 -0.05 -8.64 6.46
CA LEU A 54 1.22 -8.30 7.09
C LEU A 54 1.73 -9.51 7.88
N VAL A 55 2.89 -10.03 7.51
CA VAL A 55 3.54 -11.13 8.20
C VAL A 55 4.60 -10.56 9.14
N LEU A 56 4.44 -10.79 10.45
CA LEU A 56 5.36 -10.34 11.48
C LEU A 56 6.26 -11.49 11.90
N THR A 57 7.57 -11.26 11.94
CA THR A 57 8.56 -12.32 12.22
C THR A 57 9.82 -11.77 12.89
N GLY A 58 10.59 -12.67 13.50
CA GLY A 58 11.78 -12.33 14.29
C GLY A 58 11.37 -11.65 15.60
N ILE A 59 12.05 -10.55 15.93
CA ILE A 59 11.77 -9.75 17.14
C ILE A 59 10.63 -8.74 16.95
N THR A 60 9.98 -8.70 15.79
CA THR A 60 8.92 -7.74 15.51
C THR A 60 7.81 -7.86 16.55
N PRO A 61 7.51 -6.80 17.33
CA PRO A 61 6.48 -6.86 18.36
C PRO A 61 5.12 -7.07 17.70
N THR A 62 4.40 -8.07 18.19
CA THR A 62 3.04 -8.36 17.75
C THR A 62 2.07 -7.52 18.58
N PRO A 63 1.13 -6.78 17.96
CA PRO A 63 0.08 -6.08 18.70
C PRO A 63 -0.67 -7.04 19.64
N PRO A 64 -1.08 -6.57 20.84
CA PRO A 64 -1.67 -7.45 21.86
C PRO A 64 -3.09 -7.95 21.52
N ASN A 65 -3.75 -7.37 20.51
CA ASN A 65 -5.05 -7.77 19.99
C ASN A 65 -5.06 -7.66 18.47
#